data_AF-A0A671WJM7-F1
#
_entry.id   AF-A0A671WJM7-F1
#
_cell.length_a   1.000
_cell.length_b   1.000
_cell.length_c   1.000
_cell.angle_alpha   90.00
_cell.angle_beta   90.00
_cell.angle_gamma   90.00
#
_symmetry.space_group_name_H-M   'P 1'
#
loop_
_entity.id
_entity.type
_entity.pdbx_description
1 polymer ?
#
loop_
_entity_poly.entity_id
_entity_poly.type
_entity_poly.pdbx_seq_one_letter_code
_entity_poly.pdbx_strand_id
1 'polypeptide(L)'
;IGQDFIIQRVQRVIDGRILCIDVSWFGSKFRVINVYCPVELQERVAVLRELQPLLLCSKEVILGGDFNCLVNKKDKQTTSTVRLDSSSEILQNIIKDFRLRDAYRSKNPILPGYTWSNGRTHSRIDFLLTSMGLQVVDAGTTPVFFSDHHKIECSVTLKDIIQKGRGSWKLNISLLAR
;
A
#
# COMPACT_ATOMS: atom_id res chain seq x y z
N ILE A 1 3.04 30.25 -4.50
CA ILE A 1 1.73 29.59 -4.32
C ILE A 1 2.00 28.13 -3.92
N GLY A 2 1.93 27.85 -2.61
CA GLY A 2 1.78 26.53 -1.99
C GLY A 2 2.87 25.47 -2.18
N GLN A 3 4.03 25.64 -1.54
CA GLN A 3 4.99 24.52 -1.32
C GLN A 3 4.64 23.67 -0.07
N ASP A 4 3.62 24.09 0.68
CA ASP A 4 3.32 23.49 1.98
C ASP A 4 2.65 22.13 1.83
N PHE A 5 3.07 21.20 2.68
CA PHE A 5 2.43 19.91 2.87
C PHE A 5 1.27 20.08 3.84
N ILE A 6 0.03 19.99 3.33
CA ILE A 6 -1.17 20.31 4.11
C ILE A 6 -1.97 19.04 4.39
N ILE A 7 -2.15 18.72 5.67
CA ILE A 7 -3.06 17.66 6.11
C ILE A 7 -4.49 18.18 6.02
N GLN A 8 -5.31 17.54 5.17
CA GLN A 8 -6.70 17.93 4.95
C GLN A 8 -7.67 17.18 5.86
N ARG A 9 -7.37 15.91 6.16
CA ARG A 9 -8.23 15.05 6.97
C ARG A 9 -7.38 13.97 7.62
N VAL A 10 -7.69 13.65 8.88
CA VAL A 10 -7.15 12.49 9.60
C VAL A 10 -8.33 11.66 10.08
N GLN A 11 -8.31 10.37 9.79
CA GLN A 11 -9.34 9.43 10.19
C GLN A 11 -8.70 8.16 10.76
N ARG A 12 -8.94 7.90 12.04
CA ARG A 12 -8.68 6.59 12.66
C ARG A 12 -9.86 5.70 12.33
N VAL A 13 -9.67 4.76 11.40
CA VAL A 13 -10.76 3.89 10.91
C VAL A 13 -10.94 2.72 11.86
N ILE A 14 -9.83 2.11 12.27
CA ILE A 14 -9.77 1.14 13.35
C ILE A 14 -8.63 1.58 14.26
N ASP A 15 -8.94 1.81 15.53
CA ASP A 15 -7.95 2.36 16.46
C ASP A 15 -6.73 1.44 16.59
N GLY A 16 -5.54 2.03 16.52
CA GLY A 16 -4.27 1.30 16.49
C GLY A 16 -4.01 0.40 15.27
N ARG A 17 -4.93 0.32 14.29
CA ARG A 17 -4.83 -0.62 13.16
C ARG A 17 -4.92 0.04 11.79
N ILE A 18 -5.79 1.02 11.59
CA ILE A 18 -5.92 1.73 10.31
C ILE A 18 -6.00 3.24 10.55
N LEU A 19 -5.03 3.96 10.01
CA LEU A 19 -5.01 5.42 9.97
C LEU A 19 -5.04 5.87 8.51
N CYS A 20 -6.08 6.63 8.15
CA CYS A 20 -6.25 7.20 6.82
C CYS A 20 -6.10 8.72 6.90
N ILE A 21 -5.16 9.26 6.12
CA ILE A 21 -4.84 10.68 6.08
C ILE A 21 -5.00 11.17 4.64
N ASP A 22 -5.77 12.24 4.46
CA ASP A 22 -5.82 12.96 3.20
C ASP A 22 -4.89 14.17 3.25
N VAL A 23 -4.05 14.31 2.24
CA VAL A 23 -3.00 15.34 2.17
C VAL A 23 -3.11 16.09 0.86
N SER A 24 -2.78 17.37 0.86
CA SER A 24 -2.50 18.13 -0.34
C SER A 24 -1.07 18.65 -0.36
N TRP A 25 -0.38 18.47 -1.49
CA TRP A 25 0.99 18.92 -1.69
C TRP A 25 1.19 19.27 -3.16
N PHE A 26 1.77 20.45 -3.46
CA PHE A 26 1.90 21.01 -4.82
C PHE A 26 0.58 20.98 -5.63
N GLY A 27 -0.55 21.29 -5.00
CA GLY A 27 -1.87 21.27 -5.63
C GLY A 27 -2.42 19.87 -5.95
N SER A 28 -1.62 18.83 -5.76
CA SER A 28 -2.03 17.44 -5.88
C SER A 28 -2.63 16.95 -4.56
N LYS A 29 -3.56 15.99 -4.64
CA LYS A 29 -4.24 15.40 -3.48
C LYS A 29 -3.89 13.93 -3.38
N PHE A 30 -3.44 13.53 -2.20
CA PHE A 30 -3.03 12.17 -1.88
C PHE A 30 -3.86 11.62 -0.73
N ARG A 31 -3.95 10.30 -0.69
CA ARG A 31 -4.42 9.57 0.48
C ARG A 31 -3.30 8.66 0.96
N VAL A 32 -2.85 8.89 2.18
CA VAL A 32 -1.88 8.04 2.86
C VAL A 32 -2.63 7.17 3.85
N ILE A 33 -2.47 5.85 3.74
CA ILE A 33 -3.11 4.89 4.63
C ILE A 33 -2.02 4.08 5.30
N ASN A 34 -1.95 4.14 6.63
CA ASN A 34 -1.11 3.26 7.43
C ASN A 34 -1.95 2.12 7.99
N VAL A 35 -1.45 0.89 7.88
CA VAL A 35 -2.12 -0.32 8.34
C VAL A 35 -1.21 -1.13 9.26
N TYR A 36 -1.76 -1.63 10.35
CA TYR A 36 -1.14 -2.63 11.22
C TYR A 36 -2.12 -3.79 11.39
N CYS A 37 -1.96 -4.84 10.61
CA CYS A 37 -2.80 -6.03 10.70
C CYS A 37 -2.41 -6.89 11.89
N PRO A 38 -3.35 -7.49 12.62
CA PRO A 38 -3.05 -8.45 13.69
C PRO A 38 -2.51 -9.77 13.14
N VAL A 39 -1.83 -10.52 14.02
CA VAL A 39 -1.28 -11.86 13.72
C VAL A 39 -2.40 -12.91 13.61
N GLU A 40 -3.51 -12.73 14.33
CA GLU A 40 -4.65 -13.63 14.28
C GLU A 40 -5.40 -13.52 12.94
N LEU A 41 -5.68 -14.66 12.30
CA LEU A 41 -6.15 -14.70 10.91
C LEU A 41 -7.50 -14.00 10.73
N GLN A 42 -8.46 -14.29 11.62
CA GLN A 42 -9.82 -13.74 11.47
C GLN A 42 -9.85 -12.22 11.66
N GLU A 43 -9.08 -11.72 12.64
CA GLU A 43 -8.94 -10.28 12.86
C GLU A 43 -8.23 -9.60 11.69
N ARG A 44 -7.20 -10.24 11.11
CA ARG A 44 -6.49 -9.72 9.94
C ARG A 44 -7.40 -9.62 8.73
N VAL A 45 -8.20 -10.64 8.49
CA VAL A 45 -9.23 -10.64 7.43
C VAL A 45 -10.23 -9.49 7.64
N ALA A 46 -10.66 -9.23 8.88
CA ALA A 46 -11.55 -8.11 9.18
C ALA A 46 -10.89 -6.74 8.85
N VAL A 47 -9.65 -6.52 9.29
CA VAL A 47 -8.89 -5.30 8.99
C VAL A 47 -8.74 -5.08 7.47
N LEU A 48 -8.39 -6.13 6.72
CA LEU A 48 -8.25 -6.04 5.27
C LEU A 48 -9.57 -5.74 4.54
N ARG A 49 -10.71 -6.19 5.07
CA ARG A 49 -12.03 -5.86 4.50
C ARG A 49 -12.38 -4.39 4.73
N GLU A 50 -12.13 -3.87 5.93
CA GLU A 50 -12.35 -2.46 6.26
C GLU A 50 -11.41 -1.51 5.50
N LEU A 51 -10.28 -2.02 4.98
CA LEU A 51 -9.37 -1.25 4.15
C LEU A 51 -9.95 -0.92 2.77
N GLN A 52 -10.75 -1.82 2.16
CA GLN A 52 -11.19 -1.69 0.76
C GLN A 52 -11.98 -0.41 0.47
N PRO A 53 -12.98 -0.01 1.28
CA PRO A 53 -13.73 1.21 1.04
C PRO A 53 -12.87 2.47 1.06
N LEU A 54 -11.75 2.47 1.79
CA LEU A 54 -10.85 3.61 1.88
C LEU A 54 -10.07 3.87 0.58
N LEU A 55 -9.89 2.82 -0.23
CA LEU A 55 -9.19 2.86 -1.51
C LEU A 55 -10.09 3.38 -2.65
N LEU A 56 -11.42 3.36 -2.46
CA LEU A 56 -12.39 3.94 -3.40
C LEU A 56 -12.38 5.48 -3.31
N CYS A 57 -11.42 6.11 -3.99
CA CYS A 57 -11.32 7.56 -4.04
C CYS A 57 -10.72 8.07 -5.36
N SER A 58 -10.82 9.38 -5.60
CA SER A 58 -10.28 10.05 -6.80
C SER A 58 -8.85 10.56 -6.63
N LYS A 59 -8.19 10.19 -5.52
CA LYS A 59 -6.84 10.61 -5.12
C LYS A 59 -5.84 9.49 -5.42
N GLU A 60 -4.59 9.86 -5.63
CA GLU A 60 -3.50 8.87 -5.62
C GLU A 60 -3.30 8.36 -4.19
N VAL A 61 -3.11 7.05 -4.05
CA VAL A 61 -3.01 6.37 -2.75
C VAL A 61 -1.58 5.91 -2.50
N ILE A 62 -1.11 6.14 -1.27
CA ILE A 62 0.06 5.49 -0.69
C ILE A 62 -0.45 4.68 0.50
N LEU A 63 -0.48 3.36 0.35
CA LEU A 63 -0.89 2.42 1.38
C LEU A 63 0.37 1.74 1.91
N GLY A 64 0.59 1.74 3.22
CA GLY A 64 1.74 1.07 3.80
C GLY A 64 1.53 0.55 5.20
N GLY A 65 2.49 -0.24 5.67
CA GLY A 65 2.56 -0.76 7.03
C GLY A 65 2.81 -2.26 7.07
N ASP A 66 2.52 -2.86 8.23
CA ASP A 66 2.65 -4.30 8.48
C ASP A 66 1.31 -5.00 8.24
N PHE A 67 1.31 -5.89 7.25
CA PHE A 67 0.12 -6.62 6.84
C PHE A 67 -0.01 -7.98 7.53
N ASN A 68 1.03 -8.45 8.24
CA ASN A 68 1.08 -9.77 8.86
C ASN A 68 0.64 -10.94 7.94
N CYS A 69 0.77 -10.76 6.61
CA CYS A 69 0.45 -11.76 5.61
C CYS A 69 1.37 -11.64 4.39
N LEU A 70 1.46 -12.72 3.62
CA LEU A 70 2.37 -12.81 2.48
C LEU A 70 1.62 -12.47 1.19
N VAL A 71 2.26 -11.74 0.29
CA VAL A 71 1.72 -11.59 -1.08
C VAL A 71 2.14 -12.75 -1.96
N ASN A 72 3.35 -13.30 -1.81
CA ASN A 72 3.81 -14.47 -2.57
C ASN A 72 4.52 -15.48 -1.67
N LYS A 73 4.59 -16.75 -2.11
CA LYS A 73 5.36 -17.78 -1.39
C LYS A 73 6.85 -17.43 -1.26
N LYS A 74 7.43 -16.77 -2.27
CA LYS A 74 8.83 -16.30 -2.25
C LYS A 74 9.10 -15.21 -1.22
N ASP A 75 8.06 -14.54 -0.73
CA ASP A 75 8.15 -13.53 0.31
C ASP A 75 8.37 -14.16 1.71
N LYS A 76 8.58 -15.48 1.81
CA LYS A 76 8.98 -16.18 3.04
C LYS A 76 10.10 -17.19 2.79
N GLN A 77 11.11 -17.16 3.66
CA GLN A 77 12.17 -18.17 3.73
C GLN A 77 12.01 -18.98 5.01
N THR A 78 11.83 -20.29 4.85
CA THR A 78 11.74 -21.27 5.92
C THR A 78 12.10 -22.66 5.40
N THR A 79 12.39 -23.61 6.29
CA THR A 79 12.61 -25.02 5.95
C THR A 79 11.32 -25.78 5.65
N SER A 80 10.16 -25.23 6.03
CA SER A 80 8.85 -25.85 5.81
C SER A 80 8.15 -25.34 4.54
N THR A 81 7.16 -26.09 4.06
CA THR A 81 6.32 -25.65 2.93
C THR A 81 5.57 -24.35 3.25
N VAL A 82 5.78 -23.32 2.43
CA VAL A 82 5.06 -22.04 2.54
C VAL A 82 3.66 -22.17 1.94
N ARG A 83 2.65 -21.86 2.75
CA ARG A 83 1.24 -21.77 2.34
C ARG A 83 0.77 -20.33 2.46
N LEU A 84 -0.04 -19.90 1.49
CA LEU A 84 -0.77 -18.63 1.55
C LEU A 84 -2.13 -18.93 2.19
N ASP A 85 -2.59 -18.01 3.02
CA ASP A 85 -3.89 -18.08 3.69
C ASP A 85 -4.91 -17.18 2.98
N SER A 86 -6.14 -17.16 3.48
CA SER A 86 -7.21 -16.32 2.92
C SER A 86 -6.91 -14.81 3.01
N SER A 87 -6.14 -14.36 4.01
CA SER A 87 -5.72 -12.95 4.11
C SER A 87 -4.75 -12.57 2.99
N SER A 88 -3.89 -13.49 2.58
CA SER A 88 -2.98 -13.35 1.46
C SER A 88 -3.75 -13.16 0.15
N GLU A 89 -4.80 -13.97 -0.07
CA GLU A 89 -5.69 -13.84 -1.24
C GLU A 89 -6.44 -12.51 -1.24
N ILE A 90 -6.95 -12.06 -0.08
CA ILE A 90 -7.63 -10.76 0.04
C ILE A 90 -6.66 -9.63 -0.30
N LEU A 91 -5.44 -9.64 0.25
CA LEU A 91 -4.44 -8.61 -0.05
C LEU A 91 -4.04 -8.61 -1.53
N GLN A 92 -3.87 -9.78 -2.14
CA GLN A 92 -3.62 -9.89 -3.58
C GLN A 92 -4.76 -9.29 -4.40
N ASN A 93 -6.01 -9.56 -4.04
CA ASN A 93 -7.17 -8.97 -4.69
C ASN A 93 -7.21 -7.46 -4.51
N ILE A 94 -6.93 -6.93 -3.32
CA ILE A 94 -6.80 -5.49 -3.07
C ILE A 94 -5.75 -4.86 -3.99
N ILE A 95 -4.56 -5.46 -4.08
CA ILE A 95 -3.49 -4.97 -4.95
C ILE A 95 -3.94 -4.96 -6.42
N LYS A 96 -4.60 -6.03 -6.87
CA LYS A 96 -5.06 -6.19 -8.24
C LYS A 96 -6.20 -5.23 -8.59
N ASP A 97 -7.26 -5.21 -7.80
CA ASP A 97 -8.51 -4.50 -8.06
C ASP A 97 -8.32 -2.99 -8.03
N PHE A 98 -7.49 -2.50 -7.09
CA PHE A 98 -7.16 -1.08 -6.97
C PHE A 98 -5.91 -0.69 -7.76
N ARG A 99 -5.36 -1.61 -8.56
CA ARG A 99 -4.15 -1.42 -9.37
C ARG A 99 -3.02 -0.77 -8.56
N LEU A 100 -2.72 -1.35 -7.41
CA LEU A 100 -1.62 -0.90 -6.57
C LEU A 100 -0.32 -1.54 -7.04
N ARG A 101 0.77 -0.78 -6.94
CA ARG A 101 2.13 -1.23 -7.21
C ARG A 101 2.88 -1.40 -5.90
N ASP A 102 3.43 -2.58 -5.68
CA ASP A 102 4.44 -2.82 -4.65
C ASP A 102 5.72 -2.06 -4.98
N ALA A 103 6.00 -1.00 -4.22
CA ALA A 103 7.11 -0.09 -4.48
C ALA A 103 8.45 -0.82 -4.40
N TYR A 104 8.67 -1.62 -3.35
CA TYR A 104 9.90 -2.40 -3.18
C TYR A 104 10.10 -3.37 -4.35
N ARG A 105 9.08 -4.18 -4.67
CA ARG A 105 9.19 -5.20 -5.72
C ARG A 105 9.38 -4.58 -7.11
N SER A 106 8.87 -3.37 -7.33
CA SER A 106 9.05 -2.64 -8.60
C SER A 106 10.50 -2.23 -8.89
N LYS A 107 11.30 -2.03 -7.84
CA LYS A 107 12.73 -1.67 -7.94
C LYS A 107 13.65 -2.85 -7.71
N ASN A 108 13.18 -3.84 -6.95
CA ASN A 108 13.93 -5.02 -6.55
C ASN A 108 13.15 -6.29 -6.95
N PRO A 109 13.04 -6.60 -8.26
CA PRO A 109 12.21 -7.71 -8.74
C PRO A 109 12.68 -9.08 -8.24
N ILE A 110 13.99 -9.23 -8.07
CA ILE A 110 14.67 -10.49 -7.71
C ILE A 110 14.92 -10.59 -6.21
N LEU A 111 15.42 -9.51 -5.59
CA LEU A 111 15.84 -9.55 -4.19
C LEU A 111 14.67 -9.88 -3.25
N PRO A 112 14.88 -10.68 -2.19
CA PRO A 112 13.80 -11.14 -1.34
C PRO A 112 13.08 -9.98 -0.64
N GLY A 113 13.85 -9.04 -0.06
CA GLY A 113 13.33 -7.88 0.64
C GLY A 113 12.63 -8.21 1.95
N TYR A 114 13.10 -9.21 2.68
CA TYR A 114 12.51 -9.57 3.97
C TYR A 114 12.54 -8.39 4.93
N THR A 115 11.43 -8.22 5.62
CA THR A 115 11.20 -7.12 6.55
C THR A 115 11.04 -7.61 7.97
N TRP A 116 10.85 -8.91 8.21
CA TRP A 116 10.74 -9.47 9.55
C TRP A 116 11.56 -10.76 9.66
N SER A 117 12.14 -11.01 10.84
CA SER A 117 12.82 -12.26 11.16
C SER A 117 12.74 -12.60 12.65
N ASN A 118 12.63 -13.89 12.96
CA ASN A 118 12.83 -14.43 14.30
C ASN A 118 14.17 -15.17 14.44
N GLY A 119 15.12 -14.90 13.55
CA GLY A 119 16.44 -15.55 13.49
C GLY A 119 16.44 -16.92 12.81
N ARG A 120 15.28 -17.58 12.65
CA ARG A 120 15.16 -18.88 11.94
C ARG A 120 14.43 -18.74 10.61
N THR A 121 13.41 -17.91 10.58
CA THR A 121 12.55 -17.67 9.42
C THR A 121 12.55 -16.20 9.09
N HIS A 122 12.52 -15.89 7.80
CA HIS A 122 12.44 -14.52 7.31
C HIS A 122 11.17 -14.36 6.47
N SER A 123 10.49 -13.23 6.61
CA SER A 123 9.34 -12.90 5.78
C SER A 123 9.30 -11.43 5.39
N ARG A 124 8.65 -11.16 4.26
CA ARG A 124 8.29 -9.81 3.83
C ARG A 124 6.80 -9.64 4.03
N ILE A 125 6.46 -8.98 5.14
CA ILE A 125 5.08 -8.74 5.58
C ILE A 125 4.76 -7.24 5.68
N ASP A 126 5.79 -6.39 5.54
CA ASP A 126 5.65 -4.95 5.47
C ASP A 126 5.72 -4.50 4.02
N PHE A 127 4.75 -3.68 3.59
CA PHE A 127 4.62 -3.25 2.20
C PHE A 127 4.42 -1.74 2.10
N LEU A 128 4.96 -1.13 1.04
CA LEU A 128 4.57 0.18 0.53
C LEU A 128 3.93 -0.03 -0.84
N LEU A 129 2.61 0.11 -0.90
CA LEU A 129 1.76 -0.04 -2.06
C LEU A 129 1.35 1.35 -2.56
N THR A 130 1.57 1.63 -3.84
CA THR A 130 1.33 2.95 -4.42
C THR A 130 0.38 2.86 -5.61
N SER A 131 -0.49 3.85 -5.81
CA SER A 131 -1.26 3.97 -7.04
C SER A 131 -0.34 4.11 -8.26
N MET A 132 -0.78 3.60 -9.42
CA MET A 132 0.04 3.63 -10.64
C MET A 132 0.40 5.03 -11.15
N GLY A 133 -0.36 6.06 -10.76
CA GLY A 133 -0.08 7.46 -11.10
C GLY A 133 1.15 8.00 -10.38
N LEU A 134 1.56 7.40 -9.26
CA LEU A 134 2.81 7.69 -8.59
C LEU A 134 3.96 6.90 -9.25
N GLN A 135 5.01 7.62 -9.63
CA GLN A 135 6.23 6.98 -10.11
C GLN A 135 7.15 6.72 -8.93
N VAL A 136 7.35 5.44 -8.61
CA VAL A 136 8.38 5.03 -7.67
C VAL A 136 9.73 5.27 -8.33
N VAL A 137 10.58 6.08 -7.72
CA VAL A 137 11.95 6.37 -8.16
C VAL A 137 12.89 5.34 -7.58
N ASP A 138 12.80 5.13 -6.27
CA ASP A 138 13.63 4.22 -5.50
C ASP A 138 12.82 3.57 -4.38
N ALA A 139 13.24 2.39 -3.92
CA ALA A 139 12.63 1.70 -2.79
C ALA A 139 13.61 0.68 -2.18
N GLY A 140 13.65 0.61 -0.85
CA GLY A 140 14.58 -0.22 -0.11
C GLY A 140 14.06 -0.68 1.24
N THR A 141 14.81 -1.59 1.87
CA THR A 141 14.60 -2.01 3.25
C THR A 141 15.90 -1.82 4.03
N THR A 142 15.78 -1.32 5.27
CA THR A 142 16.91 -1.00 6.13
C THR A 142 16.67 -1.58 7.53
N PRO A 143 17.53 -2.47 8.05
CA PRO A 143 17.41 -2.99 9.41
C PRO A 143 17.46 -1.86 10.45
N VAL A 144 16.69 -2.00 11.54
CA VAL A 144 16.69 -1.05 12.66
C VAL A 144 16.97 -1.78 13.96
N PHE A 145 17.66 -1.14 14.90
CA PHE A 145 18.14 -1.79 16.12
C PHE A 145 17.03 -2.05 17.17
N PHE A 146 15.90 -1.35 17.07
CA PHE A 146 14.84 -1.35 18.09
C PHE A 146 13.65 -2.23 17.73
N SER A 147 13.72 -2.97 16.62
CA SER A 147 12.64 -3.85 16.16
C SER A 147 13.21 -5.07 15.47
N ASP A 148 12.46 -6.17 15.52
CA ASP A 148 12.61 -7.35 14.68
C ASP A 148 12.12 -7.13 13.24
N HIS A 149 11.49 -5.98 12.97
CA HIS A 149 11.18 -5.50 11.63
C HIS A 149 12.29 -4.58 11.07
N HIS A 150 12.46 -4.60 9.75
CA HIS A 150 13.22 -3.62 8.99
C HIS A 150 12.31 -2.46 8.58
N LYS A 151 12.86 -1.25 8.56
CA LYS A 151 12.21 -0.09 7.95
C LYS A 151 12.07 -0.30 6.45
N ILE A 152 10.90 -0.04 5.89
CA ILE A 152 10.69 0.07 4.45
C ILE A 152 10.64 1.54 4.04
N GLU A 153 11.28 1.88 2.92
CA GLU A 153 11.28 3.25 2.40
C GLU A 153 11.13 3.27 0.89
N CYS A 154 10.47 4.31 0.38
CA CYS A 154 10.40 4.57 -1.06
C CYS A 154 10.38 6.06 -1.36
N SER A 155 10.99 6.42 -2.48
CA SER A 155 10.91 7.76 -3.07
C SER A 155 9.91 7.72 -4.22
N VAL A 156 8.94 8.63 -4.22
CA VAL A 156 7.94 8.75 -5.28
C VAL A 156 7.97 10.15 -5.90
N THR A 157 7.81 10.20 -7.22
CA THR A 157 7.61 11.43 -7.96
C THR A 157 6.16 11.52 -8.39
N LEU A 158 5.63 12.73 -8.28
CA LEU A 158 4.35 13.09 -8.87
C LEU A 158 4.59 13.19 -10.38
N LYS A 159 4.07 12.24 -11.15
CA LYS A 159 4.01 12.38 -12.61
C LYS A 159 3.35 13.74 -12.90
N ASP A 160 3.88 14.42 -13.90
CA ASP A 160 3.49 15.76 -14.38
C ASP A 160 2.16 16.19 -13.80
N ILE A 161 2.14 17.31 -13.07
CA ILE A 161 0.91 17.94 -12.58
C ILE A 161 0.07 18.30 -13.82
N ILE A 162 -0.56 17.30 -14.43
CA ILE A 162 -1.59 17.47 -15.43
C ILE A 162 -2.69 18.08 -14.61
N GLN A 163 -2.83 19.40 -14.71
CA GLN A 163 -4.00 20.07 -14.24
C GLN A 163 -5.17 19.30 -14.86
N LYS A 164 -5.89 18.52 -14.04
CA LYS A 164 -7.18 17.99 -14.47
C LYS A 164 -7.95 19.22 -14.92
N GLY A 165 -8.22 19.32 -16.23
CA GLY A 165 -8.98 20.44 -16.77
C GLY A 165 -10.28 20.57 -16.00
N ARG A 166 -10.85 21.78 -15.92
CA ARG A 166 -12.05 22.09 -15.11
C ARG A 166 -13.32 21.28 -15.46
N GLY A 167 -13.25 20.35 -16.41
CA GLY A 167 -14.39 19.55 -16.88
C GLY A 167 -14.63 18.30 -16.02
N SER A 168 -15.90 18.01 -15.76
CA SER A 168 -16.32 16.70 -15.28
C SER A 168 -16.14 15.66 -16.38
N TRP A 169 -15.74 14.44 -16.01
CA TRP A 169 -15.73 13.32 -16.94
C TRP A 169 -17.18 12.99 -17.33
N LYS A 170 -17.45 12.86 -18.63
CA LYS A 170 -18.76 12.49 -19.18
C LYS A 170 -18.60 11.20 -19.96
N LEU A 171 -19.36 10.16 -19.59
CA LEU A 171 -19.46 8.95 -20.40
C LEU A 171 -20.30 9.27 -21.63
N ASN A 172 -19.76 8.98 -22.82
CA ASN A 172 -20.57 9.01 -24.02
C ASN A 172 -21.55 7.83 -23.98
N ILE A 173 -22.81 8.11 -23.67
CA ILE A 173 -23.90 7.13 -23.60
C ILE A 173 -24.19 6.44 -24.94
N SER A 174 -23.73 6.99 -26.08
CA SER A 174 -23.83 6.27 -27.36
C SER A 174 -22.98 4.98 -27.38
N LEU A 175 -21.94 4.89 -26.54
CA LEU A 175 -21.14 3.67 -26.37
C LEU A 175 -21.85 2.60 -25.53
N LEU A 176 -22.96 2.97 -24.88
CA LEU A 176 -23.82 2.07 -24.10
C LEU A 176 -25.12 1.75 -24.84
N ALA A 177 -25.41 2.42 -25.96
CA ALA A 177 -26.56 2.12 -26.78
C ALA A 177 -26.27 0.85 -27.59
N ARG A 178 -27.11 -0.16 -27.41
CA ARG A 178 -27.12 -1.41 -28.17
C ARG A 178 -27.96 -1.25 -29.42
#